data_AF-A0A9E5WZ62-F1
#
_entry.id   AF-A0A9E5WZ62-F1
#
_cell.length_a   1.000
_cell.length_b   1.000
_cell.length_c   1.000
_cell.angle_alpha   90.00
_cell.angle_beta   90.00
_cell.angle_gamma   90.00
#
_symmetry.space_group_name_H-M   'P 1'
#
loop_
_entity.id
_entity.type
_entity.pdbx_description
1 polymer ?
#
loop_
_entity_poly.entity_id
_entity_poly.type
_entity_poly.pdbx_seq_one_letter_code
_entity_poly.pdbx_strand_id
1 'polypeptide(L)'
;MASSPEDMANAMIANMKEKTGKMLAQWITIAKKSGEEKHGGIVKHLKSEHGMTHGFANLVALKTLKSDAGSAGGDDALIAAQYAGPKAGLKPIYDALIKVAKACGKDVEVSPKKAYVSLRRNKQFAIIQPSTKTRLDLGLNFKNQPVAGRLEKSGSFNAMVSHRVRLEKTADVDKDVKAWLKKAYAQA
;
A
#
# COMPACT_ATOMS: atom_id res chain seq x y z
N MET A 1 13.59 -3.78 16.54
CA MET A 1 12.30 -3.83 15.81
C MET A 1 12.11 -2.48 15.16
N ALA A 2 12.14 -2.37 13.83
CA ALA A 2 11.84 -1.10 13.17
C ALA A 2 10.32 -0.89 13.26
N SER A 3 9.88 0.10 14.04
CA SER A 3 8.45 0.47 14.10
C SER A 3 7.98 0.86 12.70
N SER A 4 6.84 0.35 12.27
CA SER A 4 6.29 0.71 10.96
C SER A 4 5.94 2.21 10.93
N PRO A 5 5.84 2.83 9.73
CA PRO A 5 5.35 4.20 9.61
C PRO A 5 3.99 4.43 10.29
N GLU A 6 3.14 3.40 10.35
CA GLU A 6 1.85 3.45 11.04
C GLU A 6 1.99 3.40 12.56
N ASP A 7 2.89 2.57 13.09
CA ASP A 7 3.17 2.53 14.54
C ASP A 7 3.70 3.87 15.03
N MET A 8 4.59 4.50 14.25
CA MET A 8 5.11 5.84 14.56
C MET A 8 3.99 6.89 14.52
N ALA A 9 3.11 6.85 13.51
CA ALA A 9 1.97 7.76 13.44
C ALA A 9 1.01 7.58 14.63
N ASN A 10 0.70 6.34 15.02
CA ASN A 10 -0.17 6.04 16.16
C ASN A 10 0.44 6.52 17.48
N ALA A 11 1.74 6.29 17.69
CA ALA A 11 2.44 6.80 18.88
C ALA A 11 2.43 8.33 18.95
N MET A 12 2.58 9.01 17.81
CA MET A 12 2.46 10.48 17.76
C MET A 12 1.03 10.94 18.07
N ILE A 13 0.00 10.26 17.55
CA ILE A 13 -1.41 10.61 17.83
C ILE A 13 -1.73 10.46 19.31
N ALA A 14 -1.28 9.37 19.95
CA ALA A 14 -1.49 9.11 21.37
C ALA A 14 -0.95 10.25 22.25
N ASN A 15 0.23 10.78 21.92
CA ASN A 15 0.88 11.84 22.69
C ASN A 15 0.57 13.27 22.16
N MET A 16 -0.24 13.40 21.11
CA MET A 16 -0.47 14.69 20.45
C MET A 16 -1.13 15.72 21.37
N LYS A 17 -2.15 15.31 22.14
CA LYS A 17 -2.85 16.22 23.05
C LYS A 17 -1.91 16.79 24.11
N GLU A 18 -1.00 15.97 24.62
CA GLU A 18 0.00 16.38 25.60
C GLU A 18 1.03 17.33 24.98
N LYS A 19 1.57 17.01 23.79
CA LYS A 19 2.66 17.77 23.17
C LYS A 19 2.21 19.03 22.42
N THR A 20 0.96 19.09 21.97
CA THR A 20 0.45 20.18 21.13
C THR A 20 -0.78 20.89 21.72
N GLY A 21 -1.30 20.39 22.85
CA GLY A 21 -2.46 20.99 23.53
C GLY A 21 -3.83 20.70 22.88
N LYS A 22 -3.89 20.04 21.73
CA LYS A 22 -5.15 19.64 21.07
C LYS A 22 -5.06 18.24 20.49
N MET A 23 -6.23 17.60 20.33
CA MET A 23 -6.33 16.31 19.68
C MET A 23 -6.26 16.45 18.15
N LEU A 24 -5.89 15.36 17.46
CA LEU A 24 -5.78 15.32 16.00
C LEU A 24 -7.03 15.86 15.29
N ALA A 25 -8.23 15.46 15.72
CA ALA A 25 -9.49 15.93 15.11
C ALA A 25 -9.65 17.45 15.17
N GLN A 26 -9.21 18.08 16.26
CA GLN A 26 -9.24 19.53 16.42
C GLN A 26 -8.22 20.20 15.51
N TRP A 27 -7.01 19.63 15.41
CA TRP A 27 -5.98 20.14 14.49
C TRP A 27 -6.37 20.00 13.01
N ILE A 28 -7.01 18.90 12.63
CA ILE A 28 -7.57 18.73 11.27
C ILE A 28 -8.61 19.83 11.00
N THR A 29 -9.44 20.17 11.99
CA THR A 29 -10.44 21.24 11.84
C THR A 29 -9.77 22.60 11.64
N ILE A 30 -8.70 22.89 12.39
CA ILE A 30 -7.92 24.12 12.24
C ILE A 30 -7.25 24.17 10.87
N ALA A 31 -6.60 23.09 10.45
CA ALA A 31 -5.97 22.98 9.14
C ALA A 31 -6.97 23.15 7.99
N LYS A 32 -8.20 22.65 8.11
CA LYS A 32 -9.26 22.89 7.11
C LYS A 32 -9.74 24.34 7.10
N LYS A 33 -9.82 24.98 8.27
CA LYS A 33 -10.23 26.39 8.41
C LYS A 33 -9.18 27.37 7.89
N SER A 34 -7.91 26.95 7.77
CA SER A 34 -6.86 27.80 7.21
C SER A 34 -7.01 28.06 5.71
N GLY A 35 -7.82 27.25 5.00
CA GLY A 35 -8.00 27.35 3.54
C GLY A 35 -6.84 26.79 2.72
N GLU A 36 -5.85 26.15 3.36
CA GLU A 36 -4.68 25.61 2.68
C GLU A 36 -4.99 24.26 2.02
N GLU A 37 -4.90 24.20 0.69
CA GLU A 37 -5.22 22.98 -0.08
C GLU A 37 -4.02 22.04 -0.27
N LYS A 38 -2.80 22.55 -0.08
CA LYS A 38 -1.55 21.81 -0.31
C LYS A 38 -0.88 21.43 1.00
N HIS A 39 -0.23 20.26 1.01
CA HIS A 39 0.48 19.74 2.18
C HIS A 39 1.45 20.75 2.78
N GLY A 40 2.31 21.35 1.95
CA GLY A 40 3.29 22.34 2.40
C GLY A 40 2.65 23.60 2.99
N GLY A 41 1.50 24.01 2.48
CA GLY A 41 0.71 25.14 2.99
C GLY A 41 0.19 24.86 4.40
N ILE A 42 -0.43 23.69 4.59
CA ILE A 42 -0.91 23.25 5.92
C ILE A 42 0.26 23.15 6.91
N VAL A 43 1.39 22.54 6.52
CA VAL A 43 2.56 22.44 7.39
C VAL A 43 3.10 23.81 7.76
N LYS A 44 3.20 24.74 6.80
CA LYS A 44 3.68 26.10 7.05
C LYS A 44 2.74 26.83 8.02
N HIS A 45 1.43 26.79 7.78
CA HIS A 45 0.42 27.41 8.63
C HIS A 45 0.47 26.90 10.07
N LEU A 46 0.52 25.58 10.27
CA LEU A 46 0.60 24.99 11.62
C LEU A 46 1.91 25.35 12.34
N LYS A 47 3.01 25.50 11.60
CA LYS A 47 4.29 25.93 12.17
C LYS A 47 4.28 27.42 12.53
N SER A 48 3.78 28.29 11.64
CA SER A 48 3.81 29.74 11.84
C SER A 48 2.78 30.22 12.86
N GLU A 49 1.52 29.81 12.70
CA GLU A 49 0.40 30.33 13.50
C GLU A 49 0.24 29.60 14.84
N HIS A 50 0.76 28.37 14.93
CA HIS A 50 0.54 27.51 16.09
C HIS A 50 1.82 26.95 16.71
N GLY A 51 3.00 27.36 16.24
CA GLY A 51 4.29 26.95 16.80
C GLY A 51 4.54 25.43 16.76
N MET A 52 3.80 24.70 15.92
CA MET A 52 3.83 23.24 15.92
C MET A 52 5.16 22.73 15.37
N THR A 53 5.73 21.68 15.96
CA THR A 53 6.94 21.05 15.43
C THR A 53 6.67 20.36 14.09
N HIS A 54 7.71 20.20 13.26
CA HIS A 54 7.55 19.66 11.91
C HIS A 54 6.89 18.28 11.89
N GLY A 55 7.23 17.39 12.82
CA GLY A 55 6.65 16.04 12.89
C GLY A 55 5.12 16.07 13.08
N PHE A 56 4.62 16.84 14.04
CA PHE A 56 3.19 16.97 14.28
C PHE A 56 2.48 17.72 13.14
N ALA A 57 3.11 18.79 12.62
CA ALA A 57 2.55 19.53 11.49
C ALA A 57 2.43 18.65 10.23
N ASN A 58 3.44 17.82 9.96
CA ASN A 58 3.43 16.84 8.88
C ASN A 58 2.32 15.80 9.08
N LEU A 59 2.21 15.23 10.29
CA LEU A 59 1.15 14.27 10.63
C LEU A 59 -0.26 14.86 10.42
N VAL A 60 -0.51 16.08 10.92
CA VAL A 60 -1.80 16.76 10.75
C VAL A 60 -2.07 17.04 9.28
N ALA A 61 -1.08 17.52 8.52
CA ALA A 61 -1.24 17.79 7.09
C ALA A 61 -1.55 16.52 6.30
N LEU A 62 -0.86 15.40 6.58
CA LEU A 62 -1.14 14.11 5.96
C LEU A 62 -2.54 13.61 6.30
N LYS A 63 -2.96 13.66 7.58
CA LYS A 63 -4.29 13.24 8.02
C LYS A 63 -5.40 14.14 7.46
N THR A 64 -5.15 15.45 7.33
CA THR A 64 -6.10 16.42 6.78
C THR A 64 -6.36 16.18 5.29
N LEU A 65 -5.31 15.93 4.52
CA LEU A 65 -5.39 15.66 3.07
C LEU A 65 -5.65 14.19 2.74
N LYS A 66 -5.88 13.35 3.75
CA LYS A 66 -5.95 11.89 3.63
C LYS A 66 -4.78 11.27 2.84
N SER A 67 -3.61 11.87 2.98
CA SER A 67 -2.39 11.51 2.26
C SER A 67 -1.38 10.73 3.10
N ASP A 68 -1.66 10.43 4.38
CA ASP A 68 -0.87 9.41 5.10
C ASP A 68 -1.24 8.00 4.64
N ALA A 69 -0.31 7.06 4.87
CA ALA A 69 -0.45 5.66 4.54
C ALA A 69 -1.75 5.03 5.08
N GLY A 70 -2.28 5.51 6.22
CA GLY A 70 -3.50 5.00 6.85
C GLY A 70 -4.79 5.82 6.62
N SER A 71 -4.76 6.99 5.94
CA SER A 71 -5.98 7.78 5.70
C SER A 71 -6.71 7.47 4.41
N ALA A 72 -6.21 6.56 3.60
CA ALA A 72 -6.98 5.95 2.55
C ALA A 72 -7.94 4.90 3.16
N GLY A 73 -8.87 5.30 4.04
CA GLY A 73 -9.98 4.48 4.55
C GLY A 73 -9.66 3.07 5.09
N GLY A 74 -8.41 2.82 5.51
CA GLY A 74 -7.91 1.47 5.80
C GLY A 74 -7.63 0.63 4.56
N ASP A 75 -6.95 -0.49 4.76
CA ASP A 75 -6.57 -1.44 3.72
C ASP A 75 -7.71 -1.81 2.76
N ASP A 76 -8.92 -1.97 3.30
CA ASP A 76 -10.12 -2.30 2.53
C ASP A 76 -10.53 -1.18 1.57
N ALA A 77 -10.39 0.10 1.95
CA ALA A 77 -10.71 1.21 1.06
C ALA A 77 -9.65 1.39 -0.03
N LEU A 78 -8.37 1.14 0.26
CA LEU A 78 -7.32 1.11 -0.75
C LEU A 78 -7.58 0.01 -1.79
N ILE A 79 -7.94 -1.18 -1.34
CA ILE A 79 -8.30 -2.29 -2.22
C ILE A 79 -9.57 -1.93 -3.02
N ALA A 80 -10.62 -1.43 -2.37
CA ALA A 80 -11.85 -1.04 -3.04
C ALA A 80 -11.59 0.02 -4.14
N ALA A 81 -10.74 1.01 -3.86
CA ALA A 81 -10.37 2.03 -4.83
C ALA A 81 -9.57 1.46 -6.03
N GLN A 82 -8.66 0.52 -5.79
CA GLN A 82 -7.88 -0.13 -6.86
C GLN A 82 -8.76 -0.90 -7.87
N TYR A 83 -9.88 -1.44 -7.39
CA TYR A 83 -10.81 -2.25 -8.19
C TYR A 83 -12.18 -1.56 -8.41
N ALA A 84 -12.24 -0.24 -8.29
CA ALA A 84 -13.45 0.52 -8.62
C ALA A 84 -13.61 0.71 -10.14
N GLY A 85 -14.85 0.96 -10.57
CA GLY A 85 -15.18 1.37 -11.94
C GLY A 85 -14.70 0.36 -13.00
N PRO A 86 -13.97 0.81 -14.05
CA PRO A 86 -13.55 -0.05 -15.16
C PRO A 86 -12.64 -1.22 -14.78
N LYS A 87 -12.09 -1.24 -13.57
CA LYS A 87 -11.20 -2.31 -13.07
C LYS A 87 -11.91 -3.33 -12.17
N ALA A 88 -13.22 -3.18 -11.95
CA ALA A 88 -13.99 -4.08 -11.08
C ALA A 88 -13.90 -5.55 -11.50
N GLY A 89 -13.85 -5.81 -12.82
CA GLY A 89 -13.68 -7.16 -13.36
C GLY A 89 -12.37 -7.87 -12.97
N LEU A 90 -11.36 -7.14 -12.46
CA LEU A 90 -10.09 -7.71 -12.02
C LEU A 90 -10.09 -8.19 -10.56
N LYS A 91 -11.11 -7.81 -9.78
CA LYS A 91 -11.21 -8.15 -8.36
C LYS A 91 -11.21 -9.67 -8.11
N PRO A 92 -11.88 -10.52 -8.92
CA PRO A 92 -11.81 -11.98 -8.76
C PRO A 92 -10.39 -12.56 -8.94
N ILE A 93 -9.55 -11.97 -9.80
CA ILE A 93 -8.15 -12.39 -9.98
C ILE A 93 -7.35 -12.06 -8.73
N TYR A 94 -7.53 -10.85 -8.18
CA TYR A 94 -6.92 -10.44 -6.92
C TYR A 94 -7.32 -11.38 -5.77
N ASP A 95 -8.61 -11.67 -5.61
CA ASP A 95 -9.11 -12.53 -4.54
C ASP A 95 -8.53 -13.95 -4.63
N ALA A 96 -8.39 -14.49 -5.85
CA ALA A 96 -7.74 -15.77 -6.08
C ALA A 96 -6.26 -15.76 -5.67
N LEU A 97 -5.51 -14.70 -5.99
CA LEU A 97 -4.11 -14.55 -5.59
C LEU A 97 -3.95 -14.39 -4.09
N ILE A 98 -4.80 -13.58 -3.43
CA ILE A 98 -4.77 -13.40 -1.97
C ILE A 98 -5.07 -14.73 -1.26
N LYS A 99 -6.03 -15.52 -1.74
CA LYS A 99 -6.31 -16.84 -1.18
C LYS A 99 -5.08 -17.76 -1.25
N VAL A 100 -4.35 -17.74 -2.36
CA VAL A 100 -3.13 -18.53 -2.52
C VAL A 100 -2.02 -18.03 -1.59
N ALA A 101 -1.81 -16.71 -1.54
CA ALA A 101 -0.79 -16.10 -0.69
C ALA A 101 -1.04 -16.41 0.80
N LYS A 102 -2.25 -16.19 1.31
CA LYS A 102 -2.61 -16.47 2.71
C LYS A 102 -2.54 -17.96 3.06
N ALA A 103 -2.66 -18.85 2.08
CA ALA A 103 -2.48 -20.29 2.27
C ALA A 103 -1.01 -20.72 2.38
N CYS A 104 -0.04 -19.83 2.08
CA CYS A 104 1.38 -20.14 2.20
C CYS A 104 1.88 -20.14 3.66
N GLY A 105 1.36 -19.25 4.52
CA GLY A 105 1.79 -19.10 5.90
C GLY A 105 1.02 -18.03 6.67
N LYS A 106 1.04 -18.15 8.01
CA LYS A 106 0.33 -17.23 8.93
C LYS A 106 0.99 -15.85 9.05
N ASP A 107 2.23 -15.73 8.58
CA ASP A 107 3.09 -14.55 8.64
C ASP A 107 3.11 -13.76 7.32
N VAL A 108 2.17 -14.07 6.42
CA VAL A 108 1.93 -13.29 5.22
C VAL A 108 1.20 -12.00 5.61
N GLU A 109 1.88 -10.88 5.38
CA GLU A 109 1.33 -9.54 5.46
C GLU A 109 0.83 -9.11 4.07
N VAL A 110 -0.42 -8.65 4.02
CA VAL A 110 -1.00 -7.99 2.84
C VAL A 110 -0.94 -6.49 3.12
N SER A 111 -0.16 -5.75 2.34
CA SER A 111 0.05 -4.31 2.54
C SER A 111 -0.41 -3.53 1.30
N PRO A 112 -1.69 -3.12 1.25
CA PRO A 112 -2.21 -2.27 0.20
C PRO A 112 -1.49 -0.92 0.11
N LYS A 113 -1.38 -0.43 -1.12
CA LYS A 113 -0.91 0.91 -1.48
C LYS A 113 -1.91 1.52 -2.45
N LYS A 114 -1.67 2.75 -2.91
CA LYS A 114 -2.61 3.43 -3.83
C LYS A 114 -2.76 2.69 -5.18
N ALA A 115 -1.68 2.14 -5.71
CA ALA A 115 -1.65 1.59 -7.07
C ALA A 115 -1.53 0.05 -7.14
N TYR A 116 -1.10 -0.58 -6.05
CA TYR A 116 -0.84 -2.02 -5.99
C TYR A 116 -0.95 -2.52 -4.55
N VAL A 117 -0.92 -3.84 -4.37
CA VAL A 117 -0.85 -4.50 -3.07
C VAL A 117 0.48 -5.23 -2.96
N SER A 118 1.26 -4.93 -1.92
CA SER A 118 2.52 -5.61 -1.62
C SER A 118 2.22 -6.83 -0.76
N LEU A 119 2.77 -7.99 -1.12
CA LEU A 119 2.72 -9.21 -0.31
C LEU A 119 4.09 -9.42 0.33
N ARG A 120 4.11 -9.50 1.66
CA ARG A 120 5.33 -9.48 2.46
C ARG A 120 5.30 -10.56 3.54
N ARG A 121 6.50 -10.90 4.02
CA ARG A 121 6.77 -11.60 5.27
C ARG A 121 7.89 -10.84 5.96
N ASN A 122 9.10 -11.40 6.01
CA ASN A 122 10.32 -10.66 6.37
C ASN A 122 10.67 -9.59 5.33
N LYS A 123 10.43 -9.91 4.05
CA LYS A 123 10.61 -8.99 2.92
C LYS A 123 9.48 -9.16 1.90
N GLN A 124 9.40 -8.22 0.95
CA GLN A 124 8.43 -8.29 -0.15
C GLN A 124 8.76 -9.45 -1.09
N PHE A 125 7.79 -10.33 -1.30
CA PHE A 125 7.93 -11.46 -2.21
C PHE A 125 7.05 -11.36 -3.46
N ALA A 126 5.97 -10.57 -3.40
CA ALA A 126 5.13 -10.33 -4.55
C ALA A 126 4.46 -8.95 -4.53
N ILE A 127 4.01 -8.51 -5.71
CA ILE A 127 3.17 -7.34 -5.91
C ILE A 127 1.96 -7.75 -6.76
N ILE A 128 0.77 -7.34 -6.37
CA ILE A 128 -0.44 -7.48 -7.18
C ILE A 128 -0.86 -6.09 -7.65
N GLN A 129 -0.84 -5.82 -8.95
CA GLN A 129 -1.13 -4.50 -9.49
C GLN A 129 -2.19 -4.58 -10.60
N PRO A 130 -3.35 -3.91 -10.48
CA PRO A 130 -4.28 -3.76 -11.59
C PRO A 130 -3.75 -2.72 -12.59
N SER A 131 -2.85 -3.14 -13.47
CA SER A 131 -2.08 -2.26 -14.36
C SER A 131 -2.91 -1.60 -15.46
N THR A 132 -3.95 -2.27 -15.96
CA THR A 132 -4.86 -1.70 -16.96
C THR A 132 -6.32 -1.92 -16.55
N LYS A 133 -7.28 -1.60 -17.41
CA LYS A 133 -8.71 -1.89 -17.17
C LYS A 133 -9.01 -3.39 -17.20
N THR A 134 -8.25 -4.16 -17.96
CA THR A 134 -8.52 -5.58 -18.27
C THR A 134 -7.38 -6.52 -17.89
N ARG A 135 -6.28 -6.00 -17.32
CA ARG A 135 -5.12 -6.80 -16.95
C ARG A 135 -4.62 -6.44 -15.55
N LEU A 136 -4.36 -7.49 -14.79
CA LEU A 136 -3.63 -7.49 -13.54
C LEU A 136 -2.23 -8.07 -13.78
N ASP A 137 -1.21 -7.41 -13.23
CA ASP A 137 0.17 -7.90 -13.27
C ASP A 137 0.57 -8.40 -11.88
N LEU A 138 1.00 -9.67 -11.81
CA LEU A 138 1.60 -10.28 -10.63
C LEU A 138 3.12 -10.16 -10.72
N GLY A 139 3.69 -9.28 -9.91
CA GLY A 139 5.13 -9.17 -9.70
C GLY A 139 5.62 -10.21 -8.71
N LEU A 140 6.78 -10.83 -8.97
CA LEU A 140 7.36 -11.88 -8.13
C LEU A 140 8.86 -11.64 -7.91
N ASN A 141 9.33 -11.91 -6.70
CA ASN A 141 10.76 -11.91 -6.36
C ASN A 141 11.31 -13.34 -6.29
N PHE A 142 12.30 -13.60 -7.13
CA PHE A 142 13.10 -14.82 -7.12
C PHE A 142 14.59 -14.48 -7.01
N LYS A 143 15.36 -15.39 -6.40
CA LYS A 143 16.83 -15.31 -6.36
C LYS A 143 17.46 -15.70 -7.71
N ASN A 144 17.17 -16.91 -8.20
CA ASN A 144 17.78 -17.50 -9.40
C ASN A 144 16.73 -18.22 -10.28
N GLN A 145 15.67 -17.53 -10.68
CA GLN A 145 14.64 -18.09 -11.57
C GLN A 145 14.85 -17.55 -12.98
N PRO A 146 14.98 -18.39 -14.02
CA PRO A 146 14.92 -17.93 -15.40
C PRO A 146 13.49 -17.54 -15.79
N VAL A 147 13.40 -16.57 -16.70
CA VAL A 147 12.15 -16.25 -17.41
C VAL A 147 11.79 -17.41 -18.32
N ALA A 148 10.51 -17.75 -18.39
CA ALA A 148 10.01 -18.82 -19.26
C ALA A 148 8.50 -18.68 -19.48
N GLY A 149 8.07 -18.77 -20.74
CA GLY A 149 6.66 -18.67 -21.10
C GLY A 149 6.01 -17.39 -20.55
N ARG A 150 5.01 -17.56 -19.68
CA ARG A 150 4.27 -16.45 -19.04
C ARG A 150 5.03 -15.75 -17.91
N LEU A 151 6.13 -16.33 -17.43
CA LEU A 151 6.98 -15.72 -16.42
C LEU A 151 8.03 -14.84 -17.10
N GLU A 152 7.71 -13.55 -17.20
CA GLU A 152 8.53 -12.55 -17.87
C GLU A 152 9.47 -11.84 -16.88
N LYS A 153 10.50 -11.16 -17.40
CA LYS A 153 11.25 -10.17 -16.63
C LYS A 153 10.32 -9.00 -16.28
N SER A 154 10.42 -8.45 -15.07
CA SER A 154 9.58 -7.31 -14.67
C SER A 154 9.76 -6.10 -15.61
N GLY A 155 11.00 -5.80 -15.99
CA GLY A 155 11.30 -4.72 -16.92
C GLY A 155 10.76 -3.37 -16.41
N SER A 156 10.09 -2.62 -17.28
CA SER A 156 9.49 -1.32 -16.94
C SER A 156 8.24 -1.40 -16.06
N PHE A 157 7.75 -2.60 -15.71
CA PHE A 157 6.58 -2.76 -14.86
C PHE A 157 6.81 -2.22 -13.45
N ASN A 158 7.83 -2.74 -12.77
CA ASN A 158 8.13 -2.40 -11.38
C ASN A 158 9.53 -2.90 -11.00
N ALA A 159 10.41 -1.99 -10.56
CA ALA A 159 11.80 -2.31 -10.20
C ALA A 159 11.96 -3.08 -8.88
N MET A 160 10.91 -3.18 -8.06
CA MET A 160 10.95 -3.89 -6.76
C MET A 160 10.68 -5.40 -6.88
N VAL A 161 10.38 -5.88 -8.08
CA VAL A 161 10.16 -7.29 -8.39
C VAL A 161 11.06 -7.72 -9.54
N SER A 162 11.56 -8.96 -9.53
CA SER A 162 12.42 -9.44 -10.60
C SER A 162 11.64 -9.99 -11.79
N HIS A 163 10.44 -10.52 -11.55
CA HIS A 163 9.61 -11.16 -12.56
C HIS A 163 8.18 -10.62 -12.57
N ARG A 164 7.46 -10.89 -13.66
CA ARG A 164 6.06 -10.54 -13.87
C ARG A 164 5.31 -11.69 -14.53
N VAL A 165 4.05 -11.86 -14.14
CA VAL A 165 3.04 -12.63 -14.90
C VAL A 165 1.83 -11.74 -15.17
N ARG A 166 1.38 -11.72 -16.43
CA ARG A 166 0.18 -11.01 -16.88
C ARG A 166 -1.05 -11.89 -16.70
N LEU A 167 -2.12 -11.36 -16.10
CA LEU A 167 -3.36 -12.07 -15.79
C LEU A 167 -4.57 -11.24 -16.26
N GLU A 168 -5.44 -11.82 -17.07
CA GLU A 168 -6.61 -11.15 -17.66
C GLU A 168 -7.92 -11.79 -17.21
N LYS A 169 -7.89 -13.06 -16.78
CA LYS A 169 -9.05 -13.78 -16.23
C LYS A 169 -8.65 -14.65 -15.04
N THR A 170 -9.63 -14.99 -14.19
CA THR A 170 -9.40 -15.81 -12.99
C THR A 170 -8.77 -17.18 -13.30
N ALA A 171 -9.07 -17.75 -14.47
CA ALA A 171 -8.48 -19.01 -14.92
C ALA A 171 -6.96 -18.93 -15.14
N ASP A 172 -6.41 -17.73 -15.33
CA ASP A 172 -4.97 -17.52 -15.48
C ASP A 172 -4.22 -17.74 -14.16
N VAL A 173 -4.92 -17.77 -13.01
CA VAL A 173 -4.39 -18.18 -11.69
C VAL A 173 -4.38 -19.70 -11.59
N ASP A 174 -3.65 -20.31 -12.51
CA ASP A 174 -3.51 -21.75 -12.70
C ASP A 174 -2.46 -22.37 -11.76
N LYS A 175 -2.08 -23.62 -12.05
CA LYS A 175 -1.10 -24.37 -11.25
C LYS A 175 0.28 -23.72 -11.26
N ASP A 176 0.71 -23.16 -12.38
CA ASP A 176 2.05 -22.57 -12.53
C ASP A 176 2.14 -21.25 -11.77
N VAL A 177 1.13 -20.38 -11.91
CA VAL A 177 1.05 -19.12 -11.16
C VAL A 177 1.02 -19.36 -9.65
N LYS A 178 0.26 -20.37 -9.21
CA LYS A 178 0.22 -20.78 -7.80
C LYS A 178 1.58 -21.30 -7.33
N ALA A 179 2.27 -22.11 -8.13
CA ALA A 179 3.58 -22.65 -7.80
C ALA A 179 4.64 -21.54 -7.71
N TRP A 180 4.63 -20.58 -8.63
CA TRP A 180 5.52 -19.42 -8.61
C TRP A 180 5.30 -18.51 -7.42
N LEU A 181 4.04 -18.21 -7.07
CA LEU A 181 3.73 -17.40 -5.89
C LEU A 181 4.20 -18.08 -4.59
N LYS A 182 3.98 -19.39 -4.46
CA LYS A 182 4.48 -20.18 -3.33
C LYS A 182 6.00 -20.20 -3.28
N LYS A 183 6.67 -20.34 -4.43
CA LYS A 183 8.13 -20.33 -4.52
C LYS A 183 8.72 -18.98 -4.14
N ALA A 184 8.10 -17.87 -4.57
CA ALA A 184 8.52 -16.52 -4.19
C ALA A 184 8.40 -16.32 -2.68
N TYR A 185 7.28 -16.75 -2.08
CA TYR A 185 7.09 -16.76 -0.64
C TYR A 185 8.16 -17.59 0.10
N ALA A 186 8.46 -18.81 -0.37
CA ALA A 186 9.47 -19.67 0.27
C ALA A 186 10.89 -19.09 0.21
N GLN A 187 11.17 -18.16 -0.70
CA GLN A 187 12.47 -17.48 -0.83
C GLN A 187 12.52 -16.14 -0.07
N ALA A 188 11.41 -15.73 0.57
CA ALA A 188 11.21 -14.45 1.25
C ALA A 188 11.80 -14.43 2.67
#